data_AF-A0A2V8GTY1-F1
#
_entry.id   AF-A0A2V8GTY1-F1
#
_cell.length_a   1.000
_cell.length_b   1.000
_cell.length_c   1.000
_cell.angle_alpha   90.00
_cell.angle_beta   90.00
_cell.angle_gamma   90.00
#
_symmetry.space_group_name_H-M   'P 1'
#
loop_
_entity.id
_entity.type
_entity.pdbx_description
1 polymer ?
#
loop_
_entity_poly.entity_id
_entity_poly.type
_entity_poly.pdbx_seq_one_letter_code
_entity_poly.pdbx_strand_id
1 'polypeptide(L)'
;MATLAAQQSVPPPLVTAQDLLSGLPSDGSRWLMFGGGYTNQRHSPLTQITPENVNRLVPQWVFQTDTAGRFETTPLLRDNVLYVTGPLNVAWAIDARTGRQIWQYKRELPPTGSLTACCGLVNRGFGVLGDRLFMTTLDAHLLSLNMKTGAVVWDTTLEDYSKGYASTIAPLVVKDKVIVGVAGGEYGIRGFIDAYDAKTGARAWRFYTIPGPGEPGNDTWTGDSWQRGGAGVWVTGAYDPELNLLYYGIGNPGPDYHSESRTGDNLYSDSLVALDADTGRPRWHYQFTPHDLHDWDATEVPILADLTIAGQPRKVVMFANRNGFFYTLDRTNGKLIVGKPYVVTTWAKEIGTDGRPVILPGYVPDEKGSLTCPDPTGATNFWPASYDPAQHLFFVNAREVCATFYAWKQEYVPGERYTGGAGQRTNSPDNRAWGALRAIDPTTGERKWEFPYISPSTSGVLTTASGLA
;
A
#
# COMPACT_ATOMS: atom_id res chain seq x y z
N MET A 1 -55.79 -1.02 23.61
CA MET A 1 -54.56 -0.31 23.22
C MET A 1 -53.38 -1.07 23.81
N ALA A 2 -52.66 -1.83 22.99
CA ALA A 2 -51.43 -2.49 23.41
C ALA A 2 -50.27 -1.51 23.17
N THR A 3 -49.67 -1.02 24.24
CA THR A 3 -48.42 -0.25 24.22
C THR A 3 -47.30 -1.13 23.68
N LEU A 4 -46.83 -0.84 22.46
CA LEU A 4 -45.55 -1.35 21.95
C LEU A 4 -44.44 -0.76 22.82
N ALA A 5 -43.88 -1.59 23.71
CA ALA A 5 -42.62 -1.28 24.36
C ALA A 5 -41.55 -1.24 23.27
N ALA A 6 -40.99 -0.05 23.02
CA ALA A 6 -39.80 0.10 22.21
C ALA A 6 -38.68 -0.72 22.87
N GLN A 7 -38.29 -1.84 22.27
CA GLN A 7 -37.05 -2.52 22.64
C GLN A 7 -35.92 -1.52 22.44
N GLN A 8 -35.33 -1.06 23.54
CA GLN A 8 -34.08 -0.32 23.51
C GLN A 8 -33.05 -1.25 22.85
N SER A 9 -32.69 -0.97 21.61
CA SER A 9 -31.61 -1.67 20.95
C SER A 9 -30.34 -1.38 21.72
N VAL A 10 -29.75 -2.42 22.30
CA VAL A 10 -28.40 -2.32 22.88
C VAL A 10 -27.50 -1.79 21.78
N PRO A 11 -26.77 -0.68 21.99
CA PRO A 11 -25.89 -0.14 20.96
C PRO A 11 -24.89 -1.24 20.59
N PRO A 12 -24.63 -1.45 19.28
CA PRO A 12 -23.67 -2.46 18.85
C PRO A 12 -22.32 -2.23 19.54
N PRO A 13 -21.62 -3.30 19.94
CA PRO A 13 -20.36 -3.18 20.65
C PRO A 13 -19.32 -2.48 19.79
N LEU A 14 -18.68 -1.47 20.39
CA LEU A 14 -17.58 -0.69 19.79
C LEU A 14 -16.47 -1.60 19.29
N VAL A 15 -15.79 -1.19 18.22
CA VAL A 15 -14.59 -1.91 17.75
C VAL A 15 -13.46 -1.70 18.76
N THR A 16 -12.96 -2.78 19.34
CA THR A 16 -11.88 -2.73 20.34
C THR A 16 -10.51 -3.01 19.70
N ALA A 17 -9.43 -2.63 20.38
CA ALA A 17 -8.09 -3.07 19.99
C ALA A 17 -7.95 -4.60 19.97
N GLN A 18 -8.69 -5.31 20.83
CA GLN A 18 -8.74 -6.76 20.82
C GLN A 18 -9.40 -7.31 19.55
N ASP A 19 -10.46 -6.64 19.06
CA ASP A 19 -11.10 -7.03 17.79
C ASP A 19 -10.13 -6.91 16.62
N LEU A 20 -9.33 -5.85 16.62
CA LEU A 20 -8.28 -5.61 15.63
C LEU A 20 -7.19 -6.71 15.71
N LEU A 21 -6.72 -7.03 16.92
CA LEU A 21 -5.72 -8.08 17.16
C LEU A 21 -6.21 -9.48 16.72
N SER A 22 -7.49 -9.79 16.94
CA SER A 22 -8.08 -11.07 16.57
C SER A 22 -8.29 -11.24 15.06
N GLY A 23 -8.21 -10.15 14.26
CA GLY A 23 -8.34 -10.21 12.81
C GLY A 23 -9.71 -10.75 12.33
N LEU A 24 -9.66 -11.60 11.29
CA LEU A 24 -10.84 -12.19 10.65
C LEU A 24 -11.38 -13.37 11.47
N PRO A 25 -12.63 -13.31 11.98
CA PRO A 25 -13.26 -14.43 12.65
C PRO A 25 -13.72 -15.49 11.65
N SER A 26 -13.75 -16.74 12.08
CA SER A 26 -14.18 -17.88 11.25
C SER A 26 -15.66 -17.85 10.85
N ASP A 27 -16.48 -17.04 11.53
CA ASP A 27 -17.90 -16.86 11.22
C ASP A 27 -18.15 -15.77 10.14
N GLY A 28 -17.10 -15.08 9.68
CA GLY A 28 -17.22 -14.03 8.67
C GLY A 28 -17.97 -12.78 9.12
N SER A 29 -18.16 -12.59 10.43
CA SER A 29 -18.97 -11.50 10.97
C SER A 29 -18.38 -10.10 10.72
N ARG A 30 -17.10 -9.99 10.34
CA ARG A 30 -16.42 -8.71 10.12
C ARG A 30 -15.19 -8.78 9.21
N TRP A 31 -14.82 -7.62 8.67
CA TRP A 31 -13.56 -7.32 7.99
C TRP A 31 -13.13 -5.90 8.41
N LEU A 32 -12.22 -5.78 9.36
CA LEU A 32 -11.96 -4.50 10.06
C LEU A 32 -10.73 -3.73 9.56
N MET A 33 -9.94 -4.29 8.67
CA MET A 33 -8.70 -3.67 8.19
C MET A 33 -8.52 -3.89 6.71
N PHE A 34 -7.71 -3.04 6.07
CA PHE A 34 -7.40 -3.16 4.64
C PHE A 34 -7.04 -4.60 4.22
N GLY A 35 -6.09 -5.26 4.88
CA GLY A 35 -5.68 -6.63 4.57
C GLY A 35 -6.47 -7.74 5.27
N GLY A 36 -7.57 -7.41 5.95
CA GLY A 36 -8.37 -8.32 6.79
C GLY A 36 -7.84 -8.50 8.22
N GLY A 37 -6.52 -8.40 8.39
CA GLY A 37 -5.85 -8.38 9.69
C GLY A 37 -4.46 -7.76 9.60
N TYR A 38 -3.75 -7.71 10.71
CA TYR A 38 -2.44 -7.04 10.80
C TYR A 38 -1.34 -7.64 9.91
N THR A 39 -1.48 -8.90 9.51
CA THR A 39 -0.52 -9.60 8.66
C THR A 39 -0.70 -9.33 7.16
N ASN A 40 -1.79 -8.67 6.76
CA ASN A 40 -2.19 -8.44 5.36
C ASN A 40 -2.25 -9.70 4.48
N GLN A 41 -2.45 -10.89 5.05
CA GLN A 41 -2.53 -12.12 4.24
C GLN A 41 -3.70 -12.13 3.26
N ARG A 42 -4.76 -11.34 3.49
CA ARG A 42 -5.96 -11.32 2.66
C ARG A 42 -6.50 -12.72 2.38
N HIS A 43 -6.47 -13.55 3.42
CA HIS A 43 -6.96 -14.91 3.40
C HIS A 43 -8.19 -15.01 4.31
N SER A 44 -9.35 -15.27 3.72
CA SER A 44 -10.60 -15.44 4.45
C SER A 44 -10.71 -16.86 5.00
N PRO A 45 -11.08 -17.05 6.28
CA PRO A 45 -11.30 -18.39 6.84
C PRO A 45 -12.60 -19.05 6.36
N LEU A 46 -13.42 -18.35 5.57
CA LEU A 46 -14.73 -18.82 5.14
C LEU A 46 -14.64 -19.92 4.08
N THR A 47 -15.54 -20.89 4.17
CA THR A 47 -15.58 -22.06 3.29
C THR A 47 -16.94 -22.27 2.61
N GLN A 48 -17.86 -21.31 2.71
CA GLN A 48 -19.19 -21.45 2.12
C GLN A 48 -19.15 -21.50 0.57
N ILE A 49 -18.31 -20.66 -0.04
CA ILE A 49 -18.08 -20.64 -1.48
C ILE A 49 -16.84 -21.50 -1.75
N THR A 50 -16.97 -22.51 -2.61
CA THR A 50 -15.94 -23.52 -2.89
C THR A 50 -15.75 -23.69 -4.40
N PRO A 51 -14.66 -24.34 -4.87
CA PRO A 51 -14.49 -24.66 -6.28
C PRO A 51 -15.68 -25.39 -6.92
N GLU A 52 -16.41 -26.21 -6.16
CA GLU A 52 -17.55 -26.99 -6.63
C GLU A 52 -18.82 -26.15 -6.83
N ASN A 53 -18.93 -24.99 -6.16
CA ASN A 53 -20.15 -24.19 -6.17
C ASN A 53 -19.98 -22.74 -6.63
N VAL A 54 -18.75 -22.28 -6.85
CA VAL A 54 -18.43 -20.90 -7.27
C VAL A 54 -19.12 -20.50 -8.59
N ASN A 55 -19.37 -21.48 -9.47
CA ASN A 55 -20.12 -21.31 -10.71
C ASN A 55 -21.60 -20.88 -10.52
N ARG A 56 -22.10 -20.91 -9.28
CA ARG A 56 -23.47 -20.46 -8.92
C ARG A 56 -23.50 -19.03 -8.38
N LEU A 57 -22.35 -18.35 -8.28
CA LEU A 57 -22.31 -16.96 -7.82
C LEU A 57 -23.11 -16.04 -8.74
N VAL A 58 -23.96 -15.22 -8.13
CA VAL A 58 -24.74 -14.19 -8.82
C VAL A 58 -24.70 -12.90 -7.99
N PRO A 59 -24.72 -11.71 -8.63
CA PRO A 59 -24.85 -10.44 -7.91
C PRO A 59 -26.10 -10.45 -7.03
N GLN A 60 -25.96 -10.08 -5.75
CA GLN A 60 -27.10 -9.97 -4.81
C GLN A 60 -27.73 -8.56 -4.84
N TRP A 61 -26.89 -7.53 -4.95
CA TRP A 61 -27.30 -6.14 -5.08
C TRP A 61 -26.17 -5.33 -5.72
N VAL A 62 -26.49 -4.13 -6.19
CA VAL A 62 -25.52 -3.16 -6.72
C VAL A 62 -25.78 -1.81 -6.08
N PHE A 63 -24.73 -1.15 -5.61
CA PHE A 63 -24.79 0.21 -5.08
C PHE A 63 -24.19 1.19 -6.10
N GLN A 64 -24.99 2.17 -6.53
CA GLN A 64 -24.52 3.25 -7.41
C GLN A 64 -23.98 4.38 -6.54
N THR A 65 -22.71 4.74 -6.74
CA THR A 65 -22.01 5.72 -5.89
C THR A 65 -22.26 7.18 -6.30
N ASP A 66 -22.88 7.39 -7.47
CA ASP A 66 -23.01 8.68 -8.15
C ASP A 66 -21.69 9.48 -8.23
N THR A 67 -20.56 8.78 -8.14
CA THR A 67 -19.22 9.36 -8.12
C THR A 67 -18.36 8.67 -9.18
N ALA A 68 -17.95 9.44 -10.19
CA ALA A 68 -17.04 8.95 -11.22
C ALA A 68 -15.59 8.90 -10.69
N GLY A 69 -14.80 7.97 -11.23
CA GLY A 69 -13.38 7.83 -10.91
C GLY A 69 -12.99 6.39 -10.60
N ARG A 70 -11.75 6.21 -10.13
CA ARG A 70 -11.21 4.91 -9.76
C ARG A 70 -11.50 4.61 -8.29
N PHE A 71 -11.91 3.37 -8.01
CA PHE A 71 -12.09 2.85 -6.66
C PHE A 71 -10.94 1.91 -6.33
N GLU A 72 -10.16 2.26 -5.32
CA GLU A 72 -9.04 1.46 -4.81
C GLU A 72 -9.31 0.93 -3.38
N THR A 73 -10.47 1.26 -2.82
CA THR A 73 -10.87 0.93 -1.45
C THR A 73 -10.95 -0.57 -1.21
N THR A 74 -10.49 -1.02 -0.04
CA THR A 74 -11.03 -2.24 0.57
C THR A 74 -12.18 -1.85 1.50
N PRO A 75 -13.43 -2.30 1.28
CA PRO A 75 -14.52 -2.06 2.21
C PRO A 75 -14.25 -2.65 3.59
N LEU A 76 -14.62 -1.92 4.64
CA LEU A 76 -14.69 -2.50 5.99
C LEU A 76 -16.10 -3.04 6.23
N LEU A 77 -16.23 -4.19 6.89
CA LEU A 77 -17.49 -4.78 7.28
C LEU A 77 -17.57 -4.87 8.80
N ARG A 78 -18.60 -4.28 9.39
CA ARG A 78 -18.94 -4.45 10.81
C ARG A 78 -20.44 -4.34 10.98
N ASP A 79 -21.01 -5.31 11.69
CA ASP A 79 -22.43 -5.33 12.07
C ASP A 79 -23.39 -5.19 10.88
N ASN A 80 -23.05 -5.85 9.76
CA ASN A 80 -23.77 -5.79 8.48
C ASN A 80 -23.78 -4.40 7.83
N VAL A 81 -22.86 -3.52 8.21
CA VAL A 81 -22.61 -2.26 7.54
C VAL A 81 -21.27 -2.32 6.83
N LEU A 82 -21.28 -2.01 5.54
CA LEU A 82 -20.09 -1.76 4.74
C LEU A 82 -19.70 -0.30 4.85
N TYR A 83 -18.45 -0.02 5.16
CA TYR A 83 -17.86 1.31 5.13
C TYR A 83 -16.88 1.40 3.97
N VAL A 84 -17.11 2.34 3.07
CA VAL A 84 -16.45 2.42 1.76
C VAL A 84 -15.98 3.85 1.51
N THR A 85 -14.74 4.02 1.06
CA THR A 85 -14.22 5.30 0.56
C THR A 85 -14.21 5.29 -0.97
N GLY A 86 -14.19 6.46 -1.58
CA GLY A 86 -14.19 6.61 -3.02
C GLY A 86 -13.30 7.75 -3.49
N PRO A 87 -13.30 7.99 -4.81
CA PRO A 87 -12.58 9.10 -5.38
C PRO A 87 -13.12 10.44 -4.87
N LEU A 88 -12.31 11.51 -4.96
CA LEU A 88 -12.65 12.85 -4.46
C LEU A 88 -13.00 12.90 -2.96
N ASN A 89 -12.47 11.96 -2.17
CA ASN A 89 -12.74 11.82 -0.73
C ASN A 89 -14.23 11.78 -0.37
N VAL A 90 -15.03 11.12 -1.22
CA VAL A 90 -16.39 10.71 -0.88
C VAL A 90 -16.32 9.41 -0.08
N ALA A 91 -17.23 9.21 0.87
CA ALA A 91 -17.33 7.97 1.60
C ALA A 91 -18.77 7.63 2.00
N TRP A 92 -19.03 6.35 2.28
CA TRP A 92 -20.37 5.83 2.54
C TRP A 92 -20.37 4.82 3.69
N ALA A 93 -21.51 4.75 4.37
CA ALA A 93 -21.97 3.54 5.03
C ALA A 93 -23.15 2.95 4.26
N ILE A 94 -23.11 1.64 4.05
CA ILE A 94 -24.07 0.90 3.23
C ILE A 94 -24.53 -0.32 4.01
N ASP A 95 -25.84 -0.58 4.04
CA ASP A 95 -26.37 -1.84 4.56
C ASP A 95 -25.92 -3.01 3.67
N ALA A 96 -25.13 -3.93 4.21
CA ALA A 96 -24.46 -5.00 3.47
C ALA A 96 -25.44 -6.04 2.88
N ARG A 97 -26.68 -6.09 3.37
CA ARG A 97 -27.70 -7.07 2.94
C ARG A 97 -28.53 -6.54 1.79
N THR A 98 -28.74 -5.22 1.75
CA THR A 98 -29.69 -4.58 0.84
C THR A 98 -29.03 -3.61 -0.15
N GLY A 99 -27.79 -3.19 0.09
CA GLY A 99 -27.14 -2.13 -0.68
C GLY A 99 -27.67 -0.73 -0.40
N ARG A 100 -28.55 -0.57 0.61
CA ARG A 100 -29.14 0.73 0.95
C ARG A 100 -28.11 1.64 1.61
N GLN A 101 -27.95 2.86 1.11
CA GLN A 101 -27.14 3.89 1.76
C GLN A 101 -27.70 4.21 3.16
N ILE A 102 -26.81 4.25 4.15
CA ILE A 102 -27.09 4.70 5.52
C ILE A 102 -26.71 6.18 5.64
N TRP A 103 -25.48 6.52 5.26
CA TRP A 103 -25.01 7.90 5.17
C TRP A 103 -23.96 8.04 4.07
N GLN A 104 -23.72 9.28 3.64
CA GLN A 104 -22.65 9.67 2.73
C GLN A 104 -21.92 10.88 3.32
N TYR A 105 -20.59 10.86 3.26
CA TYR A 105 -19.72 11.99 3.53
C TYR A 105 -19.07 12.44 2.22
N LYS A 106 -18.92 13.75 2.05
CA LYS A 106 -18.18 14.34 0.94
C LYS A 106 -17.33 15.50 1.47
N ARG A 107 -16.01 15.40 1.27
CA ARG A 107 -15.09 16.50 1.58
C ARG A 107 -15.23 17.62 0.55
N GLU A 108 -15.25 18.86 1.02
CA GLU A 108 -15.01 20.01 0.17
C GLU A 108 -13.50 20.11 -0.08
N LEU A 109 -13.10 19.88 -1.32
CA LEU A 109 -11.70 19.92 -1.73
C LEU A 109 -11.34 21.31 -2.27
N PRO A 110 -10.06 21.72 -2.20
CA PRO A 110 -9.58 22.93 -2.84
C PRO A 110 -9.96 22.99 -4.33
N PRO A 111 -10.03 24.19 -4.92
CA PRO A 111 -10.42 24.37 -6.32
C PRO A 111 -9.61 23.48 -7.28
N THR A 112 -10.27 23.01 -8.34
CA THR A 112 -9.66 22.18 -9.38
C THR A 112 -8.39 22.84 -9.92
N GLY A 113 -7.29 22.09 -9.95
CA GLY A 113 -5.98 22.58 -10.38
C GLY A 113 -5.07 23.06 -9.23
N SER A 114 -5.59 23.24 -8.02
CA SER A 114 -4.78 23.50 -6.82
C SER A 114 -4.41 22.23 -6.05
N LEU A 115 -5.04 21.11 -6.39
CA LEU A 115 -4.71 19.79 -5.86
C LEU A 115 -3.71 19.09 -6.76
N THR A 116 -2.71 18.52 -6.11
CA THR A 116 -1.56 17.91 -6.76
C THR A 116 -1.61 16.42 -6.48
N ALA A 117 -2.12 15.64 -7.44
CA ALA A 117 -2.25 14.19 -7.35
C ALA A 117 -1.69 13.54 -8.62
N CYS A 118 -0.54 12.86 -8.51
CA CYS A 118 0.19 12.27 -9.64
C CYS A 118 -0.67 11.31 -10.47
N CYS A 119 -1.47 10.51 -9.77
CA CYS A 119 -1.89 9.20 -10.22
C CYS A 119 -3.37 8.95 -9.99
N GLY A 120 -4.17 10.02 -9.86
CA GLY A 120 -5.62 10.00 -9.71
C GLY A 120 -6.14 10.49 -8.37
N LEU A 121 -7.41 10.84 -8.35
CA LEU A 121 -8.12 11.38 -7.19
C LEU A 121 -8.72 10.24 -6.38
N VAL A 122 -7.89 9.32 -5.89
CA VAL A 122 -8.28 8.02 -5.29
C VAL A 122 -8.19 8.01 -3.77
N ASN A 123 -8.77 6.98 -3.15
CA ASN A 123 -8.63 6.70 -1.72
C ASN A 123 -8.69 5.18 -1.47
N ARG A 124 -7.81 4.66 -0.61
CA ARG A 124 -7.62 3.21 -0.42
C ARG A 124 -8.40 2.59 0.73
N GLY A 125 -9.12 3.37 1.52
CA GLY A 125 -10.03 2.84 2.53
C GLY A 125 -9.98 3.53 3.88
N PHE A 126 -10.75 2.97 4.80
CA PHE A 126 -10.82 3.41 6.19
C PHE A 126 -9.88 2.62 7.10
N GLY A 127 -9.47 3.25 8.20
CA GLY A 127 -9.14 2.59 9.46
C GLY A 127 -10.34 2.67 10.43
N VAL A 128 -10.36 1.85 11.49
CA VAL A 128 -11.49 1.82 12.44
C VAL A 128 -11.04 1.53 13.88
N LEU A 129 -11.63 2.25 14.84
CA LEU A 129 -11.52 1.97 16.28
C LEU A 129 -12.67 2.64 17.03
N GLY A 130 -13.22 1.96 18.03
CA GLY A 130 -14.36 2.46 18.79
C GLY A 130 -15.61 2.58 17.91
N ASP A 131 -16.18 3.79 17.88
CA ASP A 131 -17.27 4.23 17.01
C ASP A 131 -16.76 5.15 15.87
N ARG A 132 -15.47 5.06 15.53
CA ARG A 132 -14.81 5.99 14.62
C ARG A 132 -14.25 5.29 13.40
N LEU A 133 -14.40 5.94 12.26
CA LEU A 133 -13.70 5.65 11.02
C LEU A 133 -12.62 6.69 10.81
N PHE A 134 -11.47 6.29 10.27
CA PHE A 134 -10.35 7.18 9.97
C PHE A 134 -10.06 7.17 8.48
N MET A 135 -9.93 8.35 7.87
CA MET A 135 -9.73 8.50 6.42
C MET A 135 -8.72 9.61 6.14
N THR A 136 -7.78 9.35 5.24
CA THR A 136 -6.87 10.37 4.71
C THR A 136 -7.49 11.12 3.52
N THR A 137 -6.99 12.31 3.21
CA THR A 137 -7.57 13.17 2.17
C THR A 137 -6.54 13.66 1.16
N LEU A 138 -7.02 13.99 -0.04
CA LEU A 138 -6.21 14.45 -1.17
C LEU A 138 -5.53 15.80 -0.89
N ASP A 139 -6.08 16.62 0.01
CA ASP A 139 -5.49 17.85 0.52
C ASP A 139 -4.62 17.64 1.77
N ALA A 140 -4.15 16.40 2.02
CA ALA A 140 -3.23 16.03 3.09
C ALA A 140 -3.78 16.24 4.51
N HIS A 141 -5.01 15.79 4.78
CA HIS A 141 -5.56 15.70 6.14
C HIS A 141 -5.79 14.23 6.55
N LEU A 142 -5.92 14.03 7.86
CA LEU A 142 -6.49 12.84 8.47
C LEU A 142 -7.78 13.22 9.19
N LEU A 143 -8.85 12.52 8.86
CA LEU A 143 -10.18 12.72 9.42
C LEU A 143 -10.53 11.58 10.38
N SER A 144 -11.24 11.91 11.45
CA SER A 144 -12.04 10.96 12.20
C SER A 144 -13.52 11.25 11.99
N LEU A 145 -14.27 10.23 11.61
CA LEU A 145 -15.70 10.30 11.33
C LEU A 145 -16.45 9.41 12.32
N ASN A 146 -17.59 9.87 12.81
CA ASN A 146 -18.50 9.04 13.59
C ASN A 146 -19.10 7.97 12.67
N MET A 147 -18.87 6.70 12.99
CA MET A 147 -19.23 5.55 12.16
C MET A 147 -20.74 5.45 11.87
N LYS A 148 -21.60 5.93 12.77
CA LYS A 148 -23.07 5.83 12.63
C LYS A 148 -23.66 6.93 11.76
N THR A 149 -23.01 8.09 11.70
CA THR A 149 -23.58 9.32 11.13
C THR A 149 -22.78 9.88 9.96
N GLY A 150 -21.50 9.51 9.83
CA GLY A 150 -20.57 10.13 8.89
C GLY A 150 -20.12 11.54 9.28
N ALA A 151 -20.50 12.03 10.46
CA ALA A 151 -20.10 13.37 10.93
C ALA A 151 -18.63 13.41 11.33
N VAL A 152 -17.93 14.48 10.96
CA VAL A 152 -16.53 14.70 11.35
C VAL A 152 -16.44 14.93 12.86
N VAL A 153 -15.61 14.15 13.54
CA VAL A 153 -15.30 14.26 14.97
C VAL A 153 -14.08 15.14 15.16
N TRP A 154 -13.04 14.94 14.34
CA TRP A 154 -11.88 15.82 14.26
C TRP A 154 -11.26 15.76 12.86
N ASP A 155 -10.52 16.80 12.51
CA ASP A 155 -9.82 16.98 11.23
C ASP A 155 -8.41 17.51 11.56
N THR A 156 -7.36 16.76 11.16
CA THR A 156 -5.96 17.11 11.40
C THR A 156 -5.20 17.24 10.09
N THR A 157 -4.58 18.40 9.86
CA THR A 157 -3.66 18.60 8.73
C THR A 157 -2.39 17.79 8.93
N LEU A 158 -2.02 16.98 7.92
CA LEU A 158 -0.77 16.22 7.88
C LEU A 158 0.38 17.10 7.38
N GLU A 159 0.14 17.84 6.30
CA GLU A 159 1.06 18.78 5.66
C GLU A 159 0.33 19.78 4.72
N ASP A 160 1.07 20.77 4.23
CA ASP A 160 0.61 21.74 3.25
C ASP A 160 0.48 21.14 1.84
N TYR A 161 -0.76 20.93 1.38
CA TYR A 161 -1.03 20.37 0.05
C TYR A 161 -0.52 21.24 -1.10
N SER A 162 -0.35 22.56 -0.89
CA SER A 162 0.14 23.48 -1.94
C SER A 162 1.60 23.20 -2.32
N LYS A 163 2.32 22.44 -1.48
CA LYS A 163 3.70 21.98 -1.75
C LYS A 163 3.77 20.62 -2.43
N GLY A 164 2.63 20.07 -2.86
CA GLY A 164 2.57 18.77 -3.53
C GLY A 164 2.28 17.57 -2.62
N TYR A 165 1.98 17.81 -1.33
CA TYR A 165 1.54 16.77 -0.42
C TYR A 165 0.09 16.37 -0.69
N ALA A 166 -0.15 15.06 -0.70
CA ALA A 166 -1.49 14.47 -0.66
C ALA A 166 -1.48 13.25 0.27
N SER A 167 -2.64 12.67 0.56
CA SER A 167 -2.68 11.36 1.21
C SER A 167 -3.83 10.51 0.66
N THR A 168 -3.50 9.27 0.28
CA THR A 168 -4.41 8.33 -0.39
C THR A 168 -4.47 6.97 0.32
N ILE A 169 -3.62 6.80 1.34
CA ILE A 169 -3.42 5.58 2.11
C ILE A 169 -4.62 5.23 2.99
N ALA A 170 -4.94 3.94 3.09
CA ALA A 170 -5.87 3.44 4.10
C ALA A 170 -5.18 3.46 5.48
N PRO A 171 -5.70 4.15 6.50
CA PRO A 171 -5.06 4.19 7.81
C PRO A 171 -4.96 2.83 8.49
N LEU A 172 -3.80 2.52 9.07
CA LEU A 172 -3.62 1.34 9.92
C LEU A 172 -3.79 1.73 11.38
N VAL A 173 -4.78 1.14 12.06
CA VAL A 173 -5.00 1.41 13.49
C VAL A 173 -4.29 0.38 14.35
N VAL A 174 -3.35 0.84 15.19
CA VAL A 174 -2.57 0.00 16.10
C VAL A 174 -2.72 0.54 17.51
N LYS A 175 -3.24 -0.31 18.42
CA LYS A 175 -3.56 0.08 19.80
C LYS A 175 -4.52 1.28 19.82
N ASP A 176 -4.03 2.43 20.26
CA ASP A 176 -4.72 3.72 20.36
C ASP A 176 -4.27 4.72 19.28
N LYS A 177 -3.47 4.30 18.30
CA LYS A 177 -2.87 5.16 17.29
C LYS A 177 -3.36 4.84 15.88
N VAL A 178 -3.54 5.88 15.08
CA VAL A 178 -3.86 5.83 13.66
C VAL A 178 -2.58 6.15 12.89
N ILE A 179 -2.06 5.17 12.17
CA ILE A 179 -0.81 5.27 11.41
C ILE A 179 -1.14 5.60 9.96
N VAL A 180 -0.51 6.65 9.43
CA VAL A 180 -0.70 7.13 8.06
C VAL A 180 0.62 7.64 7.47
N GLY A 181 0.68 7.69 6.15
CA GLY A 181 1.74 8.35 5.39
C GLY A 181 1.19 9.37 4.39
N VAL A 182 2.07 9.82 3.49
CA VAL A 182 1.77 10.83 2.46
C VAL A 182 2.17 10.38 1.07
N ALA A 183 1.47 10.88 0.07
CA ALA A 183 1.85 10.81 -1.34
C ALA A 183 2.47 12.14 -1.79
N GLY A 184 3.20 12.11 -2.90
CA GLY A 184 3.81 13.30 -3.51
C GLY A 184 5.27 13.12 -3.95
N GLY A 185 5.74 11.88 -4.18
CA GLY A 185 7.12 11.60 -4.62
C GLY A 185 7.51 12.45 -5.84
N GLU A 186 6.63 12.45 -6.84
CA GLU A 186 6.74 13.19 -8.10
C GLU A 186 6.62 14.72 -7.94
N TYR A 187 6.56 15.24 -6.72
CA TYR A 187 6.49 16.68 -6.42
C TYR A 187 7.59 17.13 -5.46
N GLY A 188 8.60 16.28 -5.23
CA GLY A 188 9.75 16.61 -4.40
C GLY A 188 9.36 16.94 -2.95
N ILE A 189 8.39 16.22 -2.40
CA ILE A 189 8.08 16.30 -0.97
C ILE A 189 9.22 15.69 -0.14
N ARG A 190 9.20 15.89 1.19
CA ARG A 190 9.91 15.01 2.13
C ARG A 190 8.89 14.06 2.77
N GLY A 191 8.95 12.78 2.40
CA GLY A 191 8.04 11.76 2.90
C GLY A 191 8.16 11.49 4.40
N PHE A 192 7.08 10.96 4.98
CA PHE A 192 7.02 10.57 6.38
C PHE A 192 5.92 9.54 6.66
N ILE A 193 6.05 8.89 7.82
CA ILE A 193 5.02 8.08 8.48
C ILE A 193 4.70 8.76 9.81
N ASP A 194 3.43 9.01 10.05
CA ASP A 194 2.94 9.60 11.29
C ASP A 194 2.04 8.62 12.05
N ALA A 195 2.07 8.74 13.37
CA ALA A 195 1.03 8.22 14.25
C ALA A 195 0.25 9.34 14.91
N TYR A 196 -1.07 9.19 14.94
CA TYR A 196 -1.98 10.12 15.61
C TYR A 196 -2.77 9.39 16.70
N ASP A 197 -2.97 10.04 17.84
CA ASP A 197 -3.89 9.54 18.86
C ASP A 197 -5.32 9.46 18.28
N ALA A 198 -5.91 8.27 18.29
CA ALA A 198 -7.21 7.99 17.66
C ALA A 198 -8.36 8.82 18.26
N LYS A 199 -8.23 9.23 19.52
CA LYS A 199 -9.26 9.98 20.24
C LYS A 199 -9.22 11.47 19.94
N THR A 200 -8.04 12.05 19.82
CA THR A 200 -7.82 13.50 19.80
C THR A 200 -7.35 14.03 18.47
N GLY A 201 -6.76 13.19 17.61
CA GLY A 201 -6.09 13.63 16.39
C GLY A 201 -4.71 14.28 16.67
N ALA A 202 -4.19 14.23 17.89
CA ALA A 202 -2.86 14.76 18.19
C ALA A 202 -1.77 13.84 17.62
N ARG A 203 -0.77 14.40 16.94
CA ARG A 203 0.38 13.64 16.43
C ARG A 203 1.21 13.11 17.60
N ALA A 204 1.33 11.79 17.71
CA ALA A 204 2.12 11.10 18.72
C ALA A 204 3.60 11.03 18.33
N TRP A 205 3.88 10.68 17.07
CA TRP A 205 5.24 10.65 16.52
C TRP A 205 5.23 10.82 15.01
N ARG A 206 6.39 11.22 14.46
CA ARG A 206 6.70 11.28 13.03
C ARG A 206 8.03 10.59 12.78
N PHE A 207 8.08 9.74 11.77
CA PHE A 207 9.31 9.22 11.18
C PHE A 207 9.44 9.79 9.75
N TYR A 208 10.46 10.60 9.49
CA TYR A 208 10.76 11.01 8.13
C TYR A 208 11.41 9.85 7.38
N THR A 209 10.90 9.53 6.18
CA THR A 209 11.46 8.47 5.33
C THR A 209 12.75 8.88 4.64
N ILE A 210 13.07 10.17 4.70
CA ILE A 210 14.34 10.74 4.25
C ILE A 210 15.05 11.34 5.46
N PRO A 211 16.21 10.82 5.88
CA PRO A 211 16.97 11.31 7.01
C PRO A 211 17.57 12.69 6.70
N GLY A 212 17.48 13.60 7.66
CA GLY A 212 18.09 14.92 7.63
C GLY A 212 19.49 14.94 8.23
N PRO A 213 20.17 16.11 8.26
CA PRO A 213 21.53 16.22 8.75
C PRO A 213 21.70 15.68 10.18
N GLY A 214 22.66 14.77 10.36
CA GLY A 214 22.93 14.12 11.64
C GLY A 214 22.10 12.85 11.91
N GLU A 215 21.13 12.51 11.05
CA GLU A 215 20.39 11.25 11.12
C GLU A 215 21.10 10.16 10.29
N PRO A 216 21.11 8.89 10.73
CA PRO A 216 21.70 7.79 9.96
C PRO A 216 21.11 7.68 8.55
N GLY A 217 21.97 7.55 7.54
CA GLY A 217 21.57 7.45 6.12
C GLY A 217 21.53 8.78 5.38
N ASN A 218 21.62 9.93 6.05
CA ASN A 218 21.68 11.23 5.38
C ASN A 218 22.93 11.39 4.51
N ASP A 219 24.02 10.70 4.87
CA ASP A 219 25.26 10.60 4.10
C ASP A 219 25.07 9.95 2.70
N THR A 220 23.94 9.29 2.47
CA THR A 220 23.56 8.74 1.16
C THR A 220 22.81 9.73 0.27
N TRP A 221 22.63 10.98 0.73
CA TRP A 221 22.07 12.09 -0.04
C TRP A 221 23.10 13.17 -0.27
N THR A 222 23.13 13.70 -1.49
CA THR A 222 24.09 14.74 -1.86
C THR A 222 23.55 16.13 -1.55
N GLY A 223 24.31 16.91 -0.80
CA GLY A 223 23.94 18.28 -0.41
C GLY A 223 22.55 18.34 0.23
N ASP A 224 21.70 19.22 -0.27
CA ASP A 224 20.34 19.42 0.24
C ASP A 224 19.26 18.61 -0.50
N SER A 225 19.64 17.60 -1.31
CA SER A 225 18.67 16.76 -2.03
C SER A 225 17.66 16.09 -1.11
N TRP A 226 18.05 15.76 0.13
CA TRP A 226 17.18 15.16 1.14
C TRP A 226 15.93 15.99 1.50
N GLN A 227 15.95 17.31 1.27
CA GLN A 227 14.82 18.19 1.56
C GLN A 227 13.65 18.01 0.58
N ARG A 228 13.94 17.47 -0.61
CA ARG A 228 13.00 17.35 -1.75
C ARG A 228 13.12 16.01 -2.45
N GLY A 229 13.46 14.98 -1.67
CA GLY A 229 13.82 13.67 -2.17
C GLY A 229 12.65 12.70 -2.34
N GLY A 230 11.38 13.13 -2.26
CA GLY A 230 10.21 12.26 -2.46
C GLY A 230 9.96 11.30 -1.30
N ALA A 231 10.11 9.99 -1.56
CA ALA A 231 9.99 8.87 -0.62
C ALA A 231 8.64 8.82 0.14
N GLY A 232 7.55 9.03 -0.59
CA GLY A 232 6.19 8.97 -0.03
C GLY A 232 5.81 7.58 0.49
N VAL A 233 4.80 7.52 1.38
CA VAL A 233 4.23 6.29 1.93
C VAL A 233 2.73 6.30 1.72
N TRP A 234 2.30 5.80 0.56
CA TRP A 234 0.95 5.98 0.05
C TRP A 234 0.09 4.71 0.09
N VAL A 235 0.62 3.60 0.58
CA VAL A 235 -0.09 2.32 0.77
C VAL A 235 0.11 1.84 2.22
N THR A 236 -0.90 1.14 2.76
CA THR A 236 -0.89 0.66 4.16
C THR A 236 0.23 -0.35 4.40
N GLY A 237 0.77 -0.33 5.61
CA GLY A 237 1.74 -1.31 6.09
C GLY A 237 1.10 -2.51 6.77
N ALA A 238 1.95 -3.34 7.38
CA ALA A 238 1.58 -4.46 8.24
C ALA A 238 2.04 -4.22 9.68
N TYR A 239 1.55 -5.02 10.62
CA TYR A 239 1.93 -4.96 12.03
C TYR A 239 2.14 -6.36 12.60
N ASP A 240 3.19 -6.53 13.39
CA ASP A 240 3.37 -7.72 14.24
C ASP A 240 3.19 -7.32 15.71
N PRO A 241 2.10 -7.76 16.38
CA PRO A 241 1.86 -7.43 17.78
C PRO A 241 2.83 -8.09 18.76
N GLU A 242 3.44 -9.23 18.42
CA GLU A 242 4.42 -9.90 19.27
C GLU A 242 5.75 -9.14 19.31
N LEU A 243 6.13 -8.56 18.17
CA LEU A 243 7.37 -7.80 18.03
C LEU A 243 7.18 -6.30 18.30
N ASN A 244 5.92 -5.84 18.34
CA ASN A 244 5.53 -4.43 18.36
C ASN A 244 6.11 -3.62 17.19
N LEU A 245 6.20 -4.23 16.01
CA LEU A 245 6.81 -3.63 14.82
C LEU A 245 5.78 -3.36 13.73
N LEU A 246 5.81 -2.13 13.20
CA LEU A 246 5.18 -1.74 11.96
C LEU A 246 6.12 -2.02 10.79
N TYR A 247 5.59 -2.47 9.66
CA TYR A 247 6.35 -2.68 8.42
C TYR A 247 5.73 -1.84 7.31
N TYR A 248 6.50 -0.89 6.79
CA TYR A 248 6.04 0.03 5.74
C TYR A 248 7.02 0.10 4.59
N GLY A 249 6.46 -0.05 3.39
CA GLY A 249 7.16 0.24 2.15
C GLY A 249 7.26 1.75 1.90
N ILE A 250 8.37 2.18 1.31
CA ILE A 250 8.69 3.58 1.02
C ILE A 250 8.86 3.78 -0.49
N GLY A 251 8.33 4.88 -0.99
CA GLY A 251 8.36 5.26 -2.40
C GLY A 251 9.73 5.69 -2.92
N ASN A 252 9.70 6.14 -4.18
CA ASN A 252 10.85 6.52 -4.99
C ASN A 252 11.55 7.81 -4.52
N PRO A 253 12.85 7.99 -4.85
CA PRO A 253 13.59 9.21 -4.62
C PRO A 253 13.32 10.26 -5.72
N GLY A 254 13.19 11.53 -5.32
CA GLY A 254 12.94 12.66 -6.20
C GLY A 254 14.21 13.40 -6.62
N PRO A 255 14.38 13.77 -7.91
CA PRO A 255 13.46 13.53 -9.01
C PRO A 255 13.58 12.09 -9.53
N ASP A 256 12.49 11.48 -9.96
CA ASP A 256 12.38 10.03 -10.21
C ASP A 256 13.45 9.47 -11.17
N TYR A 257 13.77 10.18 -12.25
CA TYR A 257 14.59 9.63 -13.35
C TYR A 257 15.99 10.24 -13.45
N HIS A 258 16.13 11.57 -13.38
CA HIS A 258 17.41 12.26 -13.57
C HIS A 258 18.16 12.52 -12.26
N SER A 259 19.16 11.70 -11.95
CA SER A 259 19.70 11.62 -10.58
C SER A 259 20.94 12.46 -10.25
N GLU A 260 21.50 13.27 -11.18
CA GLU A 260 22.73 14.05 -10.91
C GLU A 260 22.63 14.95 -9.66
N SER A 261 21.41 15.42 -9.35
CA SER A 261 21.15 16.27 -8.19
C SER A 261 20.98 15.53 -6.86
N ARG A 262 20.95 14.19 -6.89
CA ARG A 262 20.70 13.29 -5.75
C ARG A 262 21.59 12.04 -5.79
N THR A 263 22.89 12.20 -6.03
CA THR A 263 23.81 11.04 -6.02
C THR A 263 23.85 10.34 -4.64
N GLY A 264 24.13 9.03 -4.65
CA GLY A 264 24.13 8.16 -3.45
C GLY A 264 22.94 7.22 -3.40
N ASP A 265 22.89 6.33 -2.40
CA ASP A 265 21.85 5.30 -2.26
C ASP A 265 20.44 5.87 -2.03
N ASN A 266 20.32 7.12 -1.56
CA ASN A 266 19.06 7.81 -1.31
C ASN A 266 18.18 7.15 -0.21
N LEU A 267 18.78 6.71 0.90
CA LEU A 267 18.03 6.05 1.97
C LEU A 267 16.99 6.99 2.63
N TYR A 268 15.78 6.57 2.96
CA TYR A 268 15.24 5.22 2.89
C TYR A 268 14.27 5.06 1.71
N SER A 269 14.50 5.72 0.57
CA SER A 269 13.69 5.47 -0.63
C SER A 269 13.73 3.99 -1.01
N ASP A 270 12.66 3.51 -1.64
CA ASP A 270 12.55 2.15 -2.18
C ASP A 270 12.91 1.07 -1.16
N SER A 271 12.56 1.30 0.10
CA SER A 271 12.89 0.44 1.23
C SER A 271 11.64 -0.10 1.91
N LEU A 272 11.79 -1.28 2.52
CA LEU A 272 10.93 -1.69 3.63
C LEU A 272 11.60 -1.24 4.94
N VAL A 273 10.88 -0.48 5.76
CA VAL A 273 11.32 -0.13 7.13
C VAL A 273 10.49 -0.87 8.16
N ALA A 274 11.16 -1.31 9.23
CA ALA A 274 10.50 -1.77 10.44
C ALA A 274 10.63 -0.71 11.54
N LEU A 275 9.51 -0.24 12.05
CA LEU A 275 9.43 0.80 13.07
C LEU A 275 8.83 0.24 14.36
N ASP A 276 9.33 0.66 15.52
CA ASP A 276 8.64 0.45 16.78
C ASP A 276 7.29 1.18 16.78
N ALA A 277 6.19 0.48 17.04
CA ALA A 277 4.85 1.03 16.86
C ALA A 277 4.49 2.14 17.86
N ASP A 278 5.14 2.18 19.02
CA ASP A 278 4.84 3.17 20.05
C ASP A 278 5.61 4.47 19.84
N THR A 279 6.82 4.39 19.29
CA THR A 279 7.77 5.51 19.20
C THR A 279 8.10 5.97 17.78
N GLY A 280 7.79 5.17 16.76
CA GLY A 280 8.18 5.41 15.37
C GLY A 280 9.67 5.25 15.09
N ARG A 281 10.47 4.77 16.07
CA ARG A 281 11.92 4.61 15.89
C ARG A 281 12.23 3.45 14.95
N PRO A 282 13.13 3.62 13.97
CA PRO A 282 13.52 2.56 13.07
C PRO A 282 14.28 1.47 13.83
N ARG A 283 14.00 0.20 13.47
CA ARG A 283 14.64 -0.99 14.03
C ARG A 283 15.56 -1.66 13.03
N TRP A 284 15.09 -1.77 11.79
CA TRP A 284 15.86 -2.22 10.65
C TRP A 284 15.21 -1.70 9.37
N HIS A 285 15.95 -1.74 8.26
CA HIS A 285 15.43 -1.48 6.92
C HIS A 285 16.08 -2.44 5.93
N TYR A 286 15.43 -2.62 4.77
CA TYR A 286 16.01 -3.27 3.60
C TYR A 286 15.67 -2.43 2.38
N GLN A 287 16.68 -1.93 1.67
CA GLN A 287 16.50 -1.12 0.45
C GLN A 287 16.48 -2.04 -0.77
N PHE A 288 15.37 -2.08 -1.49
CA PHE A 288 15.17 -2.95 -2.65
C PHE A 288 15.86 -2.40 -3.89
N THR A 289 15.81 -1.08 -4.09
CA THR A 289 16.33 -0.39 -5.28
C THR A 289 17.20 0.80 -4.87
N PRO A 290 18.48 0.59 -4.50
CA PRO A 290 19.38 1.70 -4.19
C PRO A 290 19.58 2.62 -5.41
N HIS A 291 19.52 3.93 -5.19
CA HIS A 291 19.66 4.94 -6.25
C HIS A 291 18.68 4.71 -7.42
N ASP A 292 17.39 4.56 -7.15
CA ASP A 292 16.38 4.32 -8.18
C ASP A 292 16.37 5.41 -9.27
N LEU A 293 16.10 4.99 -10.51
CA LEU A 293 16.04 5.82 -11.72
C LEU A 293 14.77 5.55 -12.54
N HIS A 294 13.83 4.76 -12.02
CA HIS A 294 12.73 4.18 -12.80
C HIS A 294 11.36 4.34 -12.16
N ASP A 295 11.25 5.09 -11.06
CA ASP A 295 10.00 5.27 -10.32
C ASP A 295 9.49 3.91 -9.77
N TRP A 296 10.41 3.13 -9.20
CA TRP A 296 10.11 1.83 -8.62
C TRP A 296 9.88 1.90 -7.11
N ASP A 297 8.87 2.70 -6.72
CA ASP A 297 8.36 2.74 -5.35
C ASP A 297 8.32 1.34 -4.74
N ALA A 298 8.79 1.20 -3.50
CA ALA A 298 8.64 -0.03 -2.74
C ALA A 298 7.47 0.02 -1.77
N THR A 299 6.32 0.57 -2.18
CA THR A 299 5.14 0.73 -1.31
C THR A 299 4.14 -0.41 -1.40
N GLU A 300 4.46 -1.51 -2.07
CA GLU A 300 3.57 -2.67 -2.14
C GLU A 300 3.21 -3.20 -0.74
N VAL A 301 2.08 -3.90 -0.62
CA VAL A 301 1.56 -4.31 0.69
C VAL A 301 2.42 -5.43 1.28
N PRO A 302 3.14 -5.21 2.41
CA PRO A 302 3.93 -6.25 3.04
C PRO A 302 3.00 -7.32 3.65
N ILE A 303 3.30 -8.60 3.41
CA ILE A 303 2.54 -9.74 3.96
C ILE A 303 3.37 -10.50 4.98
N LEU A 304 2.85 -10.66 6.19
CA LEU A 304 3.53 -11.37 7.28
C LEU A 304 3.07 -12.83 7.35
N ALA A 305 3.99 -13.75 7.53
CA ALA A 305 3.69 -15.16 7.77
C ALA A 305 4.75 -15.82 8.65
N ASP A 306 4.39 -16.91 9.32
CA ASP A 306 5.33 -17.78 10.01
C ASP A 306 5.51 -19.03 9.14
N LEU A 307 6.74 -19.25 8.66
CA LEU A 307 7.08 -20.29 7.69
C LEU A 307 8.16 -21.23 8.25
N THR A 308 8.19 -22.46 7.76
CA THR A 308 9.34 -23.35 7.95
C THR A 308 10.25 -23.25 6.72
N ILE A 309 11.44 -22.67 6.89
CA ILE A 309 12.42 -22.50 5.82
C ILE A 309 13.69 -23.25 6.20
N ALA A 310 14.14 -24.15 5.32
CA ALA A 310 15.26 -25.07 5.59
C ALA A 310 15.11 -25.82 6.93
N GLY A 311 13.89 -26.28 7.24
CA GLY A 311 13.57 -27.02 8.46
C GLY A 311 13.50 -26.17 9.74
N GLN A 312 13.57 -24.85 9.63
CA GLN A 312 13.57 -23.95 10.79
C GLN A 312 12.38 -22.98 10.75
N PRO A 313 11.70 -22.73 11.87
CA PRO A 313 10.65 -21.71 11.93
C PRO A 313 11.25 -20.32 11.72
N ARG A 314 10.59 -19.53 10.89
CA ARG A 314 10.98 -18.16 10.53
C ARG A 314 9.75 -17.27 10.53
N LYS A 315 9.87 -16.14 11.22
CA LYS A 315 8.93 -15.03 11.13
C LYS A 315 9.32 -14.20 9.91
N VAL A 316 8.52 -14.23 8.85
CA VAL A 316 8.86 -13.57 7.58
C VAL A 316 7.94 -12.42 7.24
N VAL A 317 8.45 -11.51 6.41
CA VAL A 317 7.70 -10.56 5.60
C VAL A 317 7.98 -10.86 4.12
N MET A 318 6.91 -11.03 3.35
CA MET A 318 6.92 -11.31 1.92
C MET A 318 6.53 -10.05 1.15
N PHE A 319 7.21 -9.81 0.03
CA PHE A 319 7.11 -8.55 -0.70
C PHE A 319 7.31 -8.80 -2.20
N ALA A 320 6.21 -8.80 -2.98
CA ALA A 320 6.33 -8.68 -4.44
C ALA A 320 6.53 -7.21 -4.76
N ASN A 321 7.71 -6.83 -5.23
CA ASN A 321 8.10 -5.44 -5.37
C ASN A 321 7.85 -4.92 -6.80
N ARG A 322 7.55 -3.63 -6.93
CA ARG A 322 7.39 -2.94 -8.22
C ARG A 322 8.54 -3.20 -9.20
N ASN A 323 9.77 -3.31 -8.69
CA ASN A 323 11.00 -3.53 -9.46
C ASN A 323 11.10 -4.90 -10.16
N GLY A 324 10.14 -5.80 -9.93
CA GLY A 324 10.08 -7.11 -10.59
C GLY A 324 10.73 -8.27 -9.84
N PHE A 325 11.24 -8.03 -8.64
CA PHE A 325 11.74 -9.05 -7.73
C PHE A 325 10.73 -9.36 -6.62
N PHE A 326 10.64 -10.64 -6.27
CA PHE A 326 9.92 -11.13 -5.11
C PHE A 326 10.92 -11.36 -3.99
N TYR A 327 10.59 -10.84 -2.81
CA TYR A 327 11.43 -10.90 -1.63
C TYR A 327 10.74 -11.63 -0.49
N THR A 328 11.54 -12.35 0.30
CA THR A 328 11.18 -12.83 1.63
C THR A 328 12.29 -12.45 2.58
N LEU A 329 11.96 -11.69 3.62
CA LEU A 329 12.89 -11.21 4.64
C LEU A 329 12.50 -11.78 6.00
N ASP A 330 13.48 -11.99 6.88
CA ASP A 330 13.20 -12.22 8.30
C ASP A 330 12.68 -10.92 8.92
N ARG A 331 11.41 -10.91 9.36
CA ARG A 331 10.78 -9.67 9.83
C ARG A 331 11.30 -9.20 11.19
N THR A 332 12.09 -10.01 11.89
CA THR A 332 12.68 -9.61 13.18
C THR A 332 13.91 -8.72 13.01
N ASN A 333 14.61 -8.81 11.87
CA ASN A 333 15.92 -8.18 11.68
C ASN A 333 16.20 -7.68 10.24
N GLY A 334 15.29 -7.90 9.28
CA GLY A 334 15.41 -7.43 7.90
C GLY A 334 16.32 -8.27 7.01
N LYS A 335 16.88 -9.39 7.51
CA LYS A 335 17.79 -10.23 6.73
C LYS A 335 17.08 -10.86 5.54
N LEU A 336 17.66 -10.72 4.36
CA LEU A 336 17.21 -11.37 3.13
C LEU A 336 17.27 -12.89 3.24
N ILE A 337 16.17 -13.55 2.86
CA ILE A 337 16.06 -15.01 2.74
C ILE A 337 15.91 -15.40 1.27
N VAL A 338 15.00 -14.75 0.54
CA VAL A 338 14.75 -14.95 -0.89
C VAL A 338 14.74 -13.60 -1.60
N GLY A 339 15.40 -13.51 -2.75
CA GLY A 339 15.30 -12.37 -3.68
C GLY A 339 15.44 -12.90 -5.11
N LYS A 340 14.31 -13.05 -5.82
CA LYS A 340 14.30 -13.61 -7.20
C LYS A 340 13.39 -12.79 -8.11
N PRO A 341 13.75 -12.63 -9.41
CA PRO A 341 12.81 -12.09 -10.39
C PRO A 341 11.55 -12.94 -10.42
N TYR A 342 10.38 -12.31 -10.36
CA TYR A 342 9.10 -12.99 -10.55
C TYR A 342 8.40 -12.56 -11.85
N VAL A 343 8.99 -11.61 -12.59
CA VAL A 343 8.67 -11.18 -13.97
C VAL A 343 9.97 -11.10 -14.78
N VAL A 344 9.88 -10.79 -16.08
CA VAL A 344 11.04 -10.38 -16.86
C VAL A 344 11.58 -9.05 -16.32
N THR A 345 12.89 -9.00 -16.07
CA THR A 345 13.61 -7.80 -15.65
C THR A 345 14.82 -7.59 -16.56
N THR A 346 15.13 -6.34 -16.88
CA THR A 346 16.30 -5.99 -17.71
C THR A 346 17.27 -5.03 -17.01
N TRP A 347 16.96 -4.61 -15.78
CA TRP A 347 17.77 -3.67 -15.01
C TRP A 347 18.73 -4.34 -14.04
N ALA A 348 18.39 -5.52 -13.52
CA ALA A 348 19.23 -6.32 -12.65
C ALA A 348 19.06 -7.80 -12.97
N LYS A 349 20.15 -8.54 -12.86
CA LYS A 349 20.17 -9.98 -13.15
C LYS A 349 19.63 -10.81 -11.99
N GLU A 350 20.07 -10.48 -10.78
CA GLU A 350 19.81 -11.22 -9.55
C GLU A 350 20.06 -10.31 -8.34
N ILE A 351 19.70 -10.79 -7.14
CA ILE A 351 20.12 -10.16 -5.89
C ILE A 351 21.41 -10.83 -5.41
N GLY A 352 22.46 -10.02 -5.23
CA GLY A 352 23.78 -10.46 -4.79
C GLY A 352 23.78 -10.97 -3.35
N THR A 353 24.90 -11.59 -2.97
CA THR A 353 25.10 -12.13 -1.61
C THR A 353 25.17 -11.05 -0.52
N ASP A 354 25.43 -9.81 -0.91
CA ASP A 354 25.37 -8.62 -0.06
C ASP A 354 23.94 -8.07 0.10
N GLY A 355 22.95 -8.68 -0.56
CA GLY A 355 21.56 -8.24 -0.56
C GLY A 355 21.25 -7.11 -1.54
N ARG A 356 22.19 -6.73 -2.42
CA ARG A 356 21.99 -5.64 -3.39
C ARG A 356 21.74 -6.19 -4.80
N PRO A 357 20.98 -5.48 -5.65
CA PRO A 357 20.76 -5.92 -7.02
C PRO A 357 22.07 -5.89 -7.83
N VAL A 358 22.32 -6.94 -8.61
CA VAL A 358 23.41 -7.01 -9.58
C VAL A 358 22.94 -6.36 -10.89
N ILE A 359 23.26 -5.07 -11.03
CA ILE A 359 22.79 -4.21 -12.11
C ILE A 359 23.30 -4.66 -13.49
N LEU A 360 22.43 -4.59 -14.49
CA LEU A 360 22.72 -4.86 -15.89
C LEU A 360 23.05 -3.55 -16.64
N PRO A 361 23.95 -3.58 -17.64
CA PRO A 361 24.26 -2.39 -18.43
C PRO A 361 23.06 -1.94 -19.25
N GLY A 362 23.00 -0.64 -19.53
CA GLY A 362 22.02 -0.05 -20.44
C GLY A 362 20.68 0.34 -19.82
N TYR A 363 20.45 0.10 -18.52
CA TYR A 363 19.21 0.49 -17.83
C TYR A 363 19.13 1.99 -17.49
N VAL A 364 20.27 2.71 -17.42
CA VAL A 364 20.30 4.12 -17.04
C VAL A 364 19.65 4.98 -18.14
N PRO A 365 18.56 5.71 -17.85
CA PRO A 365 17.91 6.57 -18.83
C PRO A 365 18.69 7.87 -19.09
N ASP A 366 18.58 8.37 -20.32
CA ASP A 366 19.03 9.69 -20.75
C ASP A 366 17.98 10.31 -21.69
N GLU A 367 18.31 11.41 -22.38
CA GLU A 367 17.39 12.05 -23.33
C GLU A 367 17.07 11.19 -24.57
N LYS A 368 17.90 10.18 -24.90
CA LYS A 368 17.67 9.25 -26.02
C LYS A 368 16.79 8.08 -25.59
N GLY A 369 16.81 7.79 -24.29
CA GLY A 369 15.97 6.82 -23.63
C GLY A 369 16.57 5.43 -23.54
N SER A 370 16.15 4.70 -22.51
CA SER A 370 16.56 3.33 -22.23
C SER A 370 15.35 2.40 -22.13
N LEU A 371 15.35 1.30 -22.89
CA LEU A 371 14.30 0.28 -22.79
C LEU A 371 14.56 -0.59 -21.55
N THR A 372 13.68 -0.46 -20.56
CA THR A 372 13.80 -1.19 -19.29
C THR A 372 12.47 -1.89 -18.92
N CYS A 373 12.58 -3.08 -18.33
CA CYS A 373 11.48 -3.85 -17.75
C CYS A 373 11.73 -4.02 -16.24
N PRO A 374 10.73 -3.76 -15.37
CA PRO A 374 9.35 -3.38 -15.72
C PRO A 374 9.16 -1.87 -16.05
N ASP A 375 7.99 -1.49 -16.56
CA ASP A 375 7.56 -0.09 -16.75
C ASP A 375 7.44 0.68 -15.40
N PRO A 376 7.18 2.01 -15.38
CA PRO A 376 7.07 2.75 -14.12
C PRO A 376 5.97 2.20 -13.21
N THR A 377 4.88 1.67 -13.76
CA THR A 377 3.82 1.01 -12.96
C THR A 377 4.29 -0.27 -12.28
N GLY A 378 5.34 -0.88 -12.82
CA GLY A 378 6.01 -2.04 -12.25
C GLY A 378 5.37 -3.37 -12.53
N ALA A 379 6.05 -4.39 -12.01
CA ALA A 379 5.61 -5.78 -12.04
C ALA A 379 4.36 -6.04 -11.18
N THR A 380 4.12 -5.21 -10.18
CA THR A 380 2.90 -5.07 -9.38
C THR A 380 2.90 -3.64 -8.81
N ASN A 381 1.84 -3.25 -8.09
CA ASN A 381 1.70 -1.90 -7.56
C ASN A 381 0.84 -1.94 -6.26
N PHE A 382 0.02 -0.93 -6.01
CA PHE A 382 -0.82 -0.82 -4.81
C PHE A 382 -1.85 -1.95 -4.63
N TRP A 383 -2.21 -2.66 -5.69
CA TRP A 383 -3.19 -3.74 -5.58
C TRP A 383 -2.57 -4.89 -4.78
N PRO A 384 -3.19 -5.29 -3.67
CA PRO A 384 -2.56 -6.21 -2.74
C PRO A 384 -2.54 -7.64 -3.28
N ALA A 385 -1.43 -8.33 -3.02
CA ALA A 385 -1.34 -9.78 -3.08
C ALA A 385 -2.10 -10.45 -1.93
N SER A 386 -2.22 -11.78 -1.97
CA SER A 386 -2.69 -12.59 -0.85
C SER A 386 -1.75 -13.75 -0.58
N TYR A 387 -1.88 -14.39 0.59
CA TYR A 387 -1.12 -15.57 0.97
C TYR A 387 -2.08 -16.64 1.51
N ASP A 388 -2.02 -17.85 0.95
CA ASP A 388 -2.77 -19.00 1.47
C ASP A 388 -1.88 -19.81 2.43
N PRO A 389 -2.17 -19.83 3.74
CA PRO A 389 -1.38 -20.56 4.73
C PRO A 389 -1.52 -22.08 4.62
N ALA A 390 -2.59 -22.60 4.01
CA ALA A 390 -2.78 -24.05 3.82
C ALA A 390 -1.98 -24.56 2.63
N GLN A 391 -1.90 -23.78 1.55
CA GLN A 391 -1.10 -24.13 0.36
C GLN A 391 0.37 -23.69 0.48
N HIS A 392 0.67 -22.79 1.41
CA HIS A 392 1.95 -22.10 1.52
C HIS A 392 2.34 -21.33 0.25
N LEU A 393 1.36 -20.72 -0.42
CA LEU A 393 1.57 -19.99 -1.67
C LEU A 393 1.21 -18.51 -1.53
N PHE A 394 2.03 -17.66 -2.13
CA PHE A 394 1.80 -16.24 -2.29
C PHE A 394 1.19 -15.98 -3.67
N PHE A 395 0.12 -15.20 -3.74
CA PHE A 395 -0.65 -14.96 -4.97
C PHE A 395 -0.59 -13.48 -5.35
N VAL A 396 -0.15 -13.19 -6.57
CA VAL A 396 0.00 -11.81 -7.05
C VAL A 396 -0.43 -11.66 -8.50
N ASN A 397 -1.12 -10.56 -8.78
CA ASN A 397 -1.36 -10.10 -10.15
C ASN A 397 -0.09 -9.42 -10.66
N ALA A 398 0.68 -10.18 -11.43
CA ALA A 398 1.94 -9.76 -12.05
C ALA A 398 1.71 -9.10 -13.41
N ARG A 399 2.54 -8.12 -13.75
CA ARG A 399 2.54 -7.39 -15.01
C ARG A 399 3.86 -7.60 -15.74
N GLU A 400 3.77 -8.01 -17.00
CA GLU A 400 4.91 -8.16 -17.92
C GLU A 400 4.80 -7.02 -18.93
N VAL A 401 5.32 -5.85 -18.52
CA VAL A 401 5.22 -4.59 -19.27
C VAL A 401 6.54 -3.86 -19.12
N CYS A 402 7.05 -3.31 -20.22
CA CYS A 402 8.27 -2.50 -20.24
C CYS A 402 7.98 -1.10 -20.77
N ALA A 403 8.94 -0.20 -20.56
CA ALA A 403 8.89 1.15 -21.11
C ALA A 403 10.27 1.59 -21.58
N THR A 404 10.29 2.53 -22.53
CA THR A 404 11.46 3.37 -22.76
C THR A 404 11.42 4.51 -21.75
N PHE A 405 12.43 4.60 -20.90
CA PHE A 405 12.60 5.62 -19.88
C PHE A 405 13.50 6.72 -20.39
N TYR A 406 13.06 7.97 -20.22
CA TYR A 406 13.79 9.17 -20.61
C TYR A 406 14.10 10.00 -19.37
N ALA A 407 15.27 10.63 -19.33
CA ALA A 407 15.69 11.49 -18.23
C ALA A 407 16.27 12.80 -18.75
N TRP A 408 15.95 13.90 -18.07
CA TRP A 408 16.47 15.24 -18.37
C TRP A 408 16.57 16.08 -17.09
N LYS A 409 17.49 17.04 -17.09
CA LYS A 409 17.65 17.95 -15.95
C LYS A 409 16.38 18.77 -15.74
N GLN A 410 15.92 18.83 -14.49
CA GLN A 410 14.76 19.62 -14.10
C GLN A 410 15.07 20.43 -12.84
N GLU A 411 14.60 21.68 -12.81
CA GLU A 411 14.62 22.51 -11.60
C GLU A 411 13.39 22.24 -10.72
N TYR A 412 13.59 22.31 -9.41
CA TYR A 412 12.51 22.12 -8.45
C TYR A 412 11.73 23.42 -8.23
N VAL A 413 10.41 23.35 -8.34
CA VAL A 413 9.48 24.42 -7.97
C VAL A 413 8.43 23.82 -7.02
N PRO A 414 8.25 24.35 -5.79
CA PRO A 414 7.27 23.82 -4.85
C PRO A 414 5.86 23.73 -5.44
N GLY A 415 5.22 22.57 -5.26
CA GLY A 415 3.87 22.30 -5.80
C GLY A 415 3.84 21.88 -7.27
N GLU A 416 4.94 22.04 -8.01
CA GLU A 416 5.06 21.56 -9.39
C GLU A 416 5.69 20.17 -9.46
N ARG A 417 5.42 19.47 -10.56
CA ARG A 417 5.92 18.11 -10.79
C ARG A 417 7.44 18.11 -10.91
N TYR A 418 8.11 17.22 -10.20
CA TYR A 418 9.56 17.11 -10.08
C TYR A 418 10.04 15.67 -10.35
N THR A 419 9.85 15.17 -11.57
CA THR A 419 10.22 13.79 -11.96
C THR A 419 11.55 13.72 -12.71
N GLY A 420 11.96 14.79 -13.39
CA GLY A 420 13.21 14.81 -14.18
C GLY A 420 13.24 13.79 -15.32
N GLY A 421 12.08 13.41 -15.85
CA GLY A 421 11.96 12.36 -16.86
C GLY A 421 10.54 11.83 -17.05
N ALA A 422 10.41 10.82 -17.91
CA ALA A 422 9.16 10.10 -18.16
C ALA A 422 9.41 8.68 -18.72
N GLY A 423 8.48 7.76 -18.45
CA GLY A 423 8.42 6.45 -19.10
C GLY A 423 7.36 6.40 -20.21
N GLN A 424 7.73 5.88 -21.38
CA GLN A 424 6.83 5.57 -22.48
C GLN A 424 6.69 4.05 -22.64
N ARG A 425 5.52 3.49 -22.31
CA ARG A 425 5.25 2.06 -22.50
C ARG A 425 5.42 1.65 -23.96
N THR A 426 6.12 0.54 -24.18
CA THR A 426 6.28 -0.01 -25.51
C THR A 426 5.11 -0.92 -25.87
N ASN A 427 4.54 -0.76 -27.05
CA ASN A 427 3.60 -1.69 -27.66
C ASN A 427 4.17 -2.14 -29.00
N SER A 428 5.19 -3.00 -28.97
CA SER A 428 5.69 -3.68 -30.16
C SER A 428 5.21 -5.14 -30.16
N PRO A 429 5.14 -5.81 -31.33
CA PRO A 429 4.84 -7.24 -31.39
C PRO A 429 5.78 -8.09 -30.52
N ASP A 430 7.05 -7.67 -30.41
CA ASP A 430 8.09 -8.36 -29.64
C ASP A 430 8.05 -8.02 -28.14
N ASN A 431 7.28 -7.01 -27.73
CA ASN A 431 7.14 -6.57 -26.34
C ASN A 431 5.70 -6.19 -25.99
N ARG A 432 4.78 -7.12 -26.26
CA ARG A 432 3.36 -6.93 -25.99
C ARG A 432 3.10 -7.04 -24.50
N ALA A 433 2.55 -5.98 -23.91
CA ALA A 433 2.10 -5.96 -22.53
C ALA A 433 1.07 -7.07 -22.22
N TRP A 434 1.32 -7.85 -21.17
CA TRP A 434 0.37 -8.83 -20.63
C TRP A 434 0.52 -8.95 -19.11
N GLY A 435 -0.36 -9.72 -18.47
CA GLY A 435 -0.26 -9.98 -17.03
C GLY A 435 -0.73 -11.37 -16.67
N ALA A 436 -0.54 -11.77 -15.42
CA ALA A 436 -0.99 -13.08 -14.93
C ALA A 436 -1.23 -13.06 -13.42
N LEU A 437 -2.16 -13.88 -12.96
CA LEU A 437 -2.15 -14.32 -11.57
C LEU A 437 -1.05 -15.36 -11.41
N ARG A 438 -0.10 -15.11 -10.50
CA ARG A 438 1.01 -16.02 -10.22
C ARG A 438 0.92 -16.53 -8.80
N ALA A 439 1.11 -17.83 -8.64
CA ALA A 439 1.40 -18.43 -7.35
C ALA A 439 2.91 -18.64 -7.19
N ILE A 440 3.46 -18.11 -6.11
CA ILE A 440 4.88 -18.11 -5.79
C ILE A 440 5.06 -18.85 -4.45
N ASP A 441 6.02 -19.76 -4.39
CA ASP A 441 6.46 -20.33 -3.12
C ASP A 441 7.40 -19.34 -2.42
N PRO A 442 7.01 -18.79 -1.27
CA PRO A 442 7.78 -17.76 -0.60
C PRO A 442 9.09 -18.26 0.00
N THR A 443 9.26 -19.58 0.16
CA THR A 443 10.48 -20.15 0.72
C THR A 443 11.59 -20.29 -0.31
N THR A 444 11.24 -20.30 -1.61
CA THR A 444 12.18 -20.49 -2.72
C THR A 444 12.14 -19.37 -3.76
N GLY A 445 11.09 -18.55 -3.79
CA GLY A 445 10.81 -17.55 -4.82
C GLY A 445 10.38 -18.17 -6.16
N GLU A 446 10.11 -19.47 -6.21
CA GLU A 446 9.72 -20.15 -7.44
C GLU A 446 8.25 -19.93 -7.75
N ARG A 447 7.97 -19.57 -9.00
CA ARG A 447 6.61 -19.59 -9.56
C ARG A 447 6.14 -21.04 -9.69
N LYS A 448 5.12 -21.43 -8.93
CA LYS A 448 4.53 -22.77 -8.98
C LYS A 448 3.55 -22.93 -10.14
N TRP A 449 2.80 -21.88 -10.44
CA TRP A 449 1.95 -21.80 -11.63
C TRP A 449 1.60 -20.35 -11.96
N GLU A 450 1.05 -20.13 -13.15
CA GLU A 450 0.44 -18.86 -13.53
C GLU A 450 -0.82 -19.05 -14.36
N PHE A 451 -1.74 -18.09 -14.23
CA PHE A 451 -2.92 -17.95 -15.06
C PHE A 451 -2.84 -16.64 -15.85
N PRO A 452 -2.59 -16.69 -17.17
CA PRO A 452 -2.44 -15.49 -17.99
C PRO A 452 -3.74 -14.71 -18.16
N TYR A 453 -3.62 -13.39 -18.13
CA TYR A 453 -4.66 -12.44 -18.49
C TYR A 453 -4.37 -11.83 -19.86
N ILE A 454 -5.43 -11.46 -20.58
CA ILE A 454 -5.32 -10.76 -21.86
C ILE A 454 -4.78 -9.33 -21.67
N SER A 455 -5.02 -8.74 -20.50
CA SER A 455 -4.50 -7.43 -20.09
C SER A 455 -4.06 -7.46 -18.62
N PRO A 456 -3.04 -6.65 -18.24
CA PRO A 456 -2.64 -6.54 -16.84
C PRO A 456 -3.81 -6.14 -15.94
N SER A 457 -4.03 -6.90 -14.86
CA SER A 457 -5.03 -6.59 -13.84
C SER A 457 -4.48 -5.58 -12.83
N THR A 458 -5.31 -4.64 -12.39
CA THR A 458 -5.00 -3.71 -11.28
C THR A 458 -5.86 -3.98 -10.04
N SER A 459 -6.44 -5.18 -9.95
CA SER A 459 -7.24 -5.64 -8.81
C SER A 459 -6.37 -6.37 -7.80
N GLY A 460 -6.70 -6.27 -6.51
CA GLY A 460 -6.09 -7.11 -5.48
C GLY A 460 -6.55 -8.57 -5.57
N VAL A 461 -5.83 -9.46 -4.91
CA VAL A 461 -6.16 -10.89 -4.79
C VAL A 461 -6.72 -11.17 -3.38
N LEU A 462 -7.64 -12.13 -3.27
CA LEU A 462 -8.20 -12.62 -2.01
C LEU A 462 -8.23 -14.15 -2.07
N THR A 463 -7.59 -14.81 -1.11
CA THR A 463 -7.70 -16.26 -0.97
C THR A 463 -8.72 -16.64 0.09
N THR A 464 -9.22 -17.87 0.05
CA THR A 464 -10.20 -18.39 1.03
C THR A 464 -9.80 -19.80 1.49
N ALA A 465 -10.22 -20.18 2.70
CA ALA A 465 -9.93 -21.49 3.26
C ALA A 465 -10.60 -22.66 2.49
N SER A 466 -11.51 -22.39 1.55
CA SER A 466 -12.04 -23.40 0.63
C SER A 466 -11.14 -23.69 -0.57
N GLY A 467 -10.01 -22.98 -0.71
CA GLY A 467 -9.06 -23.18 -1.80
C GLY A 467 -9.36 -22.34 -3.06
N LEU A 468 -10.12 -21.25 -2.94
CA LEU A 468 -10.27 -20.26 -4.01
C LEU A 468 -9.25 -19.11 -3.84
N ALA A 469 -8.72 -18.65 -4.96
CA ALA A 469 -7.81 -17.50 -5.08
C ALA A 469 -8.26 -16.57 -6.21
#